data_AF-A0A432GDB7-F1
#
_entry.id   AF-A0A432GDB7-F1
#
_cell.length_a   1.000
_cell.length_b   1.000
_cell.length_c   1.000
_cell.angle_alpha   90.00
_cell.angle_beta   90.00
_cell.angle_gamma   90.00
#
_symmetry.space_group_name_H-M   'P 1'
#
loop_
_entity.id
_entity.type
_entity.pdbx_description
1 polymer ?
#
loop_
_entity_poly.entity_id
_entity_poly.type
_entity_poly.pdbx_seq_one_letter_code
_entity_poly.pdbx_strand_id
1 'polypeptide(L)'
;EIGIAPRHAPLVTRLKPGDVRVDPGQNKPMEHFYVSGGIIEVQPFKVTIMADTGIRAADLDEMAAQEAKRRAEEALANKTGQMEIARAQAELAEAVAQLQTIEKLRKLKK
;
A
#
# COMPACT_ATOMS: atom_id res chain seq x y z
N GLU A 1 -6.16 -9.95 3.29
CA GLU A 1 -6.95 -8.70 3.23
C GLU A 1 -7.87 -8.63 4.44
N ILE A 2 -8.24 -7.43 4.88
CA ILE A 2 -9.23 -7.18 5.94
C ILE A 2 -10.22 -6.14 5.42
N GLY A 3 -11.51 -6.34 5.67
CA GLY A 3 -12.57 -5.38 5.37
C GLY A 3 -13.13 -4.80 6.66
N ILE A 4 -13.14 -3.47 6.76
CA ILE A 4 -13.69 -2.77 7.93
C ILE A 4 -15.07 -2.21 7.56
N ALA A 5 -16.11 -2.76 8.19
CA ALA A 5 -17.49 -2.31 8.03
C ALA A 5 -17.92 -1.37 9.18
N PRO A 6 -19.05 -0.65 9.06
CA PRO A 6 -19.58 0.12 10.18
C PRO A 6 -19.77 -0.74 11.43
N ARG A 7 -19.39 -0.21 12.60
CA ARG A 7 -19.43 -0.92 13.90
C ARG A 7 -18.52 -2.14 14.01
N HIS A 8 -17.41 -2.15 13.27
CA HIS A 8 -16.36 -3.15 13.44
C HIS A 8 -15.82 -3.14 14.88
N ALA A 9 -15.46 -4.32 15.40
CA ALA A 9 -14.83 -4.44 16.72
C ALA A 9 -13.50 -3.65 16.77
N PRO A 10 -13.16 -3.02 17.90
CA PRO A 10 -11.89 -2.33 18.02
C PRO A 10 -10.70 -3.25 17.71
N LEU A 11 -9.78 -2.77 16.87
CA LEU A 11 -8.66 -3.56 16.38
C LEU A 11 -7.43 -2.68 16.20
N VAL A 12 -6.28 -3.17 16.65
CA VAL A 12 -4.97 -2.58 16.35
C VAL A 12 -4.11 -3.65 15.70
N THR A 13 -3.62 -3.40 14.50
CA THR A 13 -2.76 -4.37 13.79
C THR A 13 -1.77 -3.68 12.86
N ARG A 14 -0.73 -4.42 12.47
CA ARG A 14 0.25 -3.96 11.47
C ARG A 14 -0.31 -4.14 10.07
N LEU A 15 -0.18 -3.10 9.26
CA LEU A 15 -0.54 -3.09 7.85
C LEU A 15 0.69 -3.42 7.00
N LYS A 16 0.53 -4.35 6.05
CA LYS A 16 1.51 -4.57 4.99
C LYS A 16 1.35 -3.51 3.90
N PRO A 17 2.40 -3.17 3.15
CA PRO A 17 2.26 -2.30 1.98
C PRO A 17 1.26 -2.86 0.97
N GLY A 18 0.43 -1.99 0.39
CA GLY A 18 -0.57 -2.42 -0.59
C GLY A 18 -1.71 -1.41 -0.83
N ASP A 19 -2.76 -1.90 -1.49
CA ASP A 19 -3.95 -1.13 -1.83
C ASP A 19 -4.92 -1.02 -0.65
N VAL A 20 -5.40 0.20 -0.41
CA VAL A 20 -6.50 0.49 0.49
C VAL A 20 -7.66 1.05 -0.33
N ARG A 21 -8.81 0.40 -0.18
CA ARG A 21 -10.07 0.77 -0.83
C ARG A 21 -11.00 1.40 0.18
N VAL A 22 -11.50 2.58 -0.14
CA VAL A 22 -12.45 3.33 0.69
C VAL A 22 -13.73 3.52 -0.09
N ASP A 23 -14.84 3.08 0.49
CA ASP A 23 -16.19 3.39 0.01
C ASP A 23 -16.68 4.68 0.72
N PRO A 24 -16.82 5.82 0.02
CA PRO A 24 -17.31 7.05 0.63
C PRO A 24 -18.82 7.00 0.91
N GLY A 25 -19.52 5.99 0.39
CA GLY A 25 -20.97 5.94 0.33
C GLY A 25 -21.58 6.98 -0.62
N GLN A 26 -22.90 7.14 -0.58
CA GLN A 26 -23.65 8.18 -1.30
C GLN A 26 -23.48 8.15 -2.83
N ASN A 27 -23.32 6.97 -3.46
CA ASN A 27 -23.04 6.81 -4.90
C ASN A 27 -21.76 7.51 -5.38
N LYS A 28 -20.82 7.81 -4.49
CA LYS A 28 -19.49 8.31 -4.87
C LYS A 28 -18.62 7.15 -5.37
N PRO A 29 -17.69 7.42 -6.31
CA PRO A 29 -16.77 6.40 -6.79
C PRO A 29 -15.87 5.89 -5.65
N MET A 30 -15.48 4.61 -5.73
CA MET A 30 -14.52 4.04 -4.78
C MET A 30 -13.20 4.82 -4.83
N GLU A 31 -12.69 5.23 -3.67
CA GLU A 31 -11.38 5.84 -3.56
C GLU A 31 -10.33 4.77 -3.30
N HIS A 32 -9.22 4.86 -4.04
CA HIS A 32 -8.10 3.94 -3.91
C HIS A 32 -6.88 4.70 -3.43
N PHE A 33 -6.17 4.12 -2.48
CA PHE A 33 -4.95 4.64 -1.91
C PHE A 33 -3.87 3.57 -1.92
N TYR A 34 -2.65 3.96 -2.22
CA TYR A 34 -1.48 3.16 -1.93
C TYR A 34 -0.92 3.58 -0.57
N VAL A 35 -0.58 2.59 0.27
CA VAL A 35 0.11 2.81 1.54
C VAL A 35 1.33 1.90 1.61
N SER A 36 2.45 2.46 2.07
CA SER A 36 3.74 1.76 2.27
C SER A 36 3.73 0.74 3.42
N GLY A 37 2.61 0.62 4.13
CA GLY A 37 2.50 -0.18 5.36
C GLY A 37 2.38 0.72 6.59
N GLY A 38 2.41 0.12 7.77
CA GLY A 38 2.35 0.85 9.04
C GLY A 38 1.44 0.20 10.07
N ILE A 39 0.64 1.00 10.77
CA ILE A 39 -0.31 0.54 11.80
C ILE A 39 -1.70 1.05 11.46
N ILE A 40 -2.69 0.18 11.61
CA ILE A 40 -4.10 0.54 11.54
C ILE A 40 -4.73 0.40 12.92
N GLU A 41 -5.48 1.42 13.31
CA GLU A 41 -6.31 1.48 14.50
C GLU A 41 -7.78 1.64 14.08
N VAL A 42 -8.62 0.72 14.52
CA VAL A 42 -10.06 0.73 14.31
C VAL A 42 -10.73 1.04 15.63
N GLN A 43 -11.46 2.15 15.68
CA GLN A 43 -12.34 2.55 16.78
C GLN A 43 -13.81 2.48 16.31
N PRO A 44 -14.80 2.47 17.22
CA PRO A 44 -16.21 2.28 16.87
C PRO A 44 -16.77 3.25 15.81
N PHE A 45 -16.23 4.47 15.72
CA PHE A 45 -16.69 5.52 14.81
C PHE A 45 -15.58 6.11 13.92
N LYS A 46 -14.34 5.64 14.07
CA LYS A 46 -13.17 6.19 13.37
C LYS A 46 -12.17 5.11 13.07
N VAL A 47 -11.58 5.16 11.89
CA VAL A 47 -10.43 4.32 11.52
C VAL A 47 -9.25 5.26 11.25
N THR A 48 -8.11 4.97 11.86
CA THR A 48 -6.86 5.71 11.68
C THR A 48 -5.83 4.78 11.06
N ILE A 49 -5.23 5.19 9.94
CA ILE A 49 -4.10 4.49 9.33
C ILE A 49 -2.90 5.41 9.48
N MET A 50 -1.86 4.93 10.17
CA MET A 50 -0.59 5.61 10.30
C MET A 50 0.43 4.88 9.43
N ALA A 51 0.87 5.56 8.37
CA ALA A 51 1.79 5.04 7.38
C ALA A 51 2.88 6.09 7.08
N ASP A 52 4.08 5.62 6.73
CA ASP A 52 5.18 6.51 6.33
C ASP A 52 4.89 7.18 4.98
N THR A 53 4.09 6.54 4.11
CA THR A 53 3.66 7.09 2.82
C THR A 53 2.24 6.64 2.52
N GLY A 54 1.39 7.59 2.13
CA GLY A 54 0.01 7.37 1.70
C GLY A 54 -0.32 8.24 0.49
N ILE A 55 -0.50 7.64 -0.68
CA ILE A 55 -0.70 8.34 -1.96
C ILE A 55 -2.06 7.95 -2.53
N ARG A 56 -2.82 8.93 -3.06
CA ARG A 56 -4.05 8.66 -3.80
C ARG A 56 -3.71 7.95 -5.11
N ALA A 57 -4.47 6.93 -5.46
CA ALA A 57 -4.27 6.17 -6.70
C ALA A 57 -4.33 7.03 -7.97
N ALA A 58 -5.09 8.14 -7.95
CA ALA A 58 -5.17 9.08 -9.07
C ALA A 58 -3.86 9.88 -9.27
N ASP A 59 -3.09 10.05 -8.21
CA ASP A 59 -1.83 10.80 -8.16
C ASP A 59 -0.62 9.85 -8.18
N LEU A 60 -0.85 8.54 -8.29
CA LEU A 60 0.19 7.53 -8.32
C LEU A 60 0.86 7.54 -9.70
N ASP A 61 2.02 8.17 -9.78
CA ASP A 61 2.81 8.22 -11.00
C ASP A 61 3.48 6.86 -11.27
N GLU A 62 3.06 6.20 -12.35
CA GLU A 62 3.54 4.89 -12.80
C GLU A 62 5.07 4.89 -13.03
N MET A 63 5.65 6.03 -13.42
CA MET A 63 7.10 6.18 -13.58
C MET A 63 7.84 6.18 -12.24
N ALA A 64 7.29 6.86 -11.23
CA ALA A 64 7.89 6.92 -9.90
C ALA A 64 7.89 5.54 -9.21
N ALA A 65 6.81 4.77 -9.41
CA ALA A 65 6.70 3.39 -8.89
C ALA A 65 7.70 2.44 -9.60
N GLN A 66 7.86 2.55 -10.91
CA GLN A 66 8.86 1.76 -11.66
C GLN A 66 10.29 2.11 -11.27
N GLU A 67 10.59 3.39 -11.05
CA GLU A 67 11.92 3.84 -10.65
C GLU A 67 12.26 3.46 -9.21
N ALA A 68 11.27 3.45 -8.31
CA ALA A 68 11.41 2.90 -6.97
C ALA A 68 11.72 1.39 -7.01
N LYS A 69 11.02 0.62 -7.86
CA LYS A 69 11.31 -0.80 -8.07
C LYS A 69 12.72 -1.02 -8.60
N ARG A 70 13.13 -0.27 -9.62
CA ARG A 70 14.48 -0.38 -10.21
C ARG A 70 15.57 -0.10 -9.18
N ARG A 71 15.38 0.93 -8.34
CA ARG A 71 16.30 1.23 -7.23
C ARG A 71 16.33 0.13 -6.17
N ALA A 72 15.19 -0.44 -5.81
CA ALA A 72 15.13 -1.55 -4.86
C ALA A 72 15.80 -2.83 -5.42
N GLU A 73 15.63 -3.13 -6.71
CA GLU A 73 16.31 -4.22 -7.41
C GLU A 73 17.84 -4.00 -7.49
N GLU A 74 18.28 -2.78 -7.82
CA GLU A 74 19.70 -2.41 -7.83
C GLU A 74 20.33 -2.46 -6.42
N ALA A 75 19.57 -2.09 -5.38
CA ALA A 75 20.00 -2.17 -3.99
C ALA A 75 20.09 -3.63 -3.48
N LEU A 76 19.18 -4.50 -3.92
CA LEU A 76 19.26 -5.95 -3.68
C LEU A 76 20.47 -6.59 -4.35
N ALA A 77 20.78 -6.18 -5.58
CA ALA A 77 21.88 -6.74 -6.36
C ALA A 77 23.26 -6.36 -5.81
N ASN A 78 23.39 -5.20 -5.15
CA ASN A 78 24.67 -4.67 -4.67
C ASN A 78 24.98 -4.96 -3.19
N LYS A 79 24.11 -5.64 -2.43
CA LYS A 79 24.26 -5.82 -0.98
C LYS A 79 24.55 -7.27 -0.59
N THR A 80 25.74 -7.53 -0.04
CA THR A 80 26.26 -8.86 0.33
C THR A 80 26.03 -9.26 1.81
N GLY A 81 25.42 -8.40 2.63
CA GLY A 81 25.12 -8.69 4.04
C GLY A 81 23.72 -9.25 4.24
N GLN A 82 23.55 -10.37 4.98
CA GLN A 82 22.25 -11.01 5.23
C GLN A 82 21.17 -10.06 5.80
N MET A 83 21.56 -9.11 6.65
CA MET A 83 20.64 -8.12 7.23
C MET A 83 20.20 -7.06 6.20
N GLU A 84 21.07 -6.75 5.25
CA GLU A 84 20.81 -5.81 4.17
C GLU A 84 19.93 -6.42 3.07
N ILE A 85 20.11 -7.72 2.79
CA ILE A 85 19.26 -8.49 1.86
C ILE A 85 17.82 -8.54 2.36
N ALA A 86 17.60 -8.75 3.67
CA ALA A 86 16.24 -8.76 4.24
C ALA A 86 15.52 -7.40 4.07
N ARG A 87 16.25 -6.29 4.25
CA ARG A 87 15.71 -4.94 4.06
C ARG A 87 15.39 -4.67 2.59
N ALA A 88 16.30 -5.04 1.70
CA ALA A 88 16.12 -4.83 0.28
C ALA A 88 15.02 -5.74 -0.31
N GLN A 89 14.81 -6.95 0.26
CA GLN A 89 13.64 -7.80 -0.04
C GLN A 89 12.32 -7.16 0.40
N ALA A 90 12.29 -6.48 1.55
CA ALA A 90 11.12 -5.75 2.00
C ALA A 90 10.78 -4.59 1.04
N GLU A 91 11.81 -3.82 0.63
CA GLU A 91 11.67 -2.73 -0.36
C GLU A 91 11.19 -3.26 -1.73
N LEU A 92 11.70 -4.42 -2.17
CA LEU A 92 11.24 -5.07 -3.40
C LEU A 92 9.77 -5.51 -3.30
N ALA A 93 9.40 -6.15 -2.19
CA ALA A 93 8.03 -6.59 -1.95
C ALA A 93 7.05 -5.40 -1.98
N GLU A 94 7.48 -4.27 -1.43
CA GLU A 94 6.75 -3.01 -1.45
C GLU A 94 6.56 -2.46 -2.88
N ALA A 95 7.64 -2.40 -3.67
CA ALA A 95 7.58 -1.92 -5.05
C ALA A 95 6.75 -2.83 -5.98
N VAL A 96 6.80 -4.15 -5.77
CA VAL A 96 5.95 -5.10 -6.48
C VAL A 96 4.47 -4.91 -6.13
N ALA A 97 4.15 -4.63 -4.86
CA ALA A 97 2.79 -4.34 -4.43
C ALA A 97 2.23 -3.06 -5.06
N GLN A 98 3.06 -2.02 -5.23
CA GLN A 98 2.68 -0.80 -5.97
C GLN A 98 2.28 -1.11 -7.41
N LEU A 99 3.10 -1.84 -8.15
CA LEU A 99 2.82 -2.19 -9.54
C LEU A 99 1.57 -3.04 -9.70
N GLN A 100 1.39 -4.05 -8.84
CA GLN A 100 0.17 -4.87 -8.84
C GLN A 100 -1.08 -4.02 -8.60
N THR A 101 -0.98 -3.02 -7.72
CA THR A 101 -2.09 -2.10 -7.45
C THR A 101 -2.43 -1.25 -8.69
N ILE A 102 -1.41 -0.73 -9.38
CA ILE A 102 -1.58 0.03 -10.63
C ILE A 102 -2.23 -0.84 -11.72
N GLU A 103 -1.78 -2.08 -11.92
CA GLU A 103 -2.38 -2.99 -12.90
C GLU A 103 -3.85 -3.31 -12.60
N LYS A 104 -4.19 -3.51 -11.32
CA LYS A 104 -5.55 -3.81 -10.87
C LYS A 104 -6.49 -2.61 -11.11
N LEU A 105 -6.01 -1.40 -10.82
CA LEU A 105 -6.70 -0.14 -11.10
C LEU A 105 -6.94 0.08 -12.60
N ARG A 106 -5.96 -0.29 -13.43
CA ARG A 106 -6.04 -0.19 -14.90
C ARG A 106 -7.04 -1.18 -15.50
N LYS A 107 -7.18 -2.38 -14.92
CA LYS A 107 -8.21 -3.36 -15.29
C LYS A 107 -9.62 -2.94 -14.87
N LEU A 108 -9.76 -2.24 -13.74
CA LEU A 108 -11.06 -1.74 -13.26
C LEU A 108 -11.59 -0.54 -14.07
N LYS A 109 -10.70 0.17 -14.80
CA LYS A 109 -11.05 1.28 -15.70
C LYS A 109 -11.49 0.84 -17.11
N LYS A 110 -11.41 -0.46 -17.45
CA LYS A 110 -11.72 -1.01 -18.78
C LYS A 110 -13.02 -1.81 -18.73
#